data_AF-A0A811R9S5-F1
#
_entry.id   AF-A0A811R9S5-F1
#
_cell.length_a   1.000
_cell.length_b   1.000
_cell.length_c   1.000
_cell.angle_alpha   90.00
_cell.angle_beta   90.00
_cell.angle_gamma   90.00
#
_symmetry.space_group_name_H-M   'P 1'
#
loop_
_entity.id
_entity.type
_entity.pdbx_description
1 polymer ?
#
loop_
_entity_poly.entity_id
_entity_poly.type
_entity_poly.pdbx_seq_one_letter_code
_entity_poly.pdbx_strand_id
1 'polypeptide(L)'
;MSRHQAAACPAEARSVRRPSSPTPSRKRPSSSSSSSSNDSFDVLVDEVLLDDPIEERIEAEIVAHLFRGAAPEAYRRAVAQQEALRAKKAALRREVAESRAQTRRLMAYTDLLKTDVSGYTEAQVEEYRRELQRRSKECFGK
;
A
#
# COMPACT_ATOMS: atom_id res chain seq x y z
N MET A 1 16.23 -10.31 -66.04
CA MET A 1 16.66 -9.02 -66.65
C MET A 1 17.55 -8.34 -65.60
N SER A 2 18.86 -8.09 -65.82
CA SER A 2 19.45 -6.95 -66.59
C SER A 2 18.82 -5.61 -66.16
N ARG A 3 19.51 -4.58 -65.63
CA ARG A 3 20.91 -4.06 -65.72
C ARG A 3 21.29 -3.31 -64.41
N HIS A 4 22.50 -2.83 -64.06
CA HIS A 4 23.93 -3.04 -64.42
C HIS A 4 24.84 -2.25 -63.43
N GLN A 5 26.03 -2.79 -63.05
CA GLN A 5 27.30 -2.07 -62.69
C GLN A 5 27.30 -1.18 -61.41
N ALA A 6 28.41 -0.84 -60.73
CA ALA A 6 29.88 -1.02 -60.84
C ALA A 6 30.45 -1.25 -59.40
N ALA A 7 31.46 -2.06 -59.07
CA ALA A 7 32.88 -2.22 -59.48
C ALA A 7 33.90 -1.26 -58.79
N ALA A 8 35.05 -1.84 -58.36
CA ALA A 8 36.36 -1.23 -58.02
C ALA A 8 36.68 -0.67 -56.60
N CYS A 9 37.00 -1.58 -55.66
CA CYS A 9 38.33 -1.80 -54.98
C CYS A 9 39.12 -0.59 -54.32
N PRO A 10 40.34 -0.75 -53.73
CA PRO A 10 40.55 -0.39 -52.31
C PRO A 10 41.79 0.51 -52.00
N ALA A 11 41.98 0.91 -50.74
CA ALA A 11 43.28 1.36 -50.21
C ALA A 11 43.39 1.18 -48.69
N GLU A 12 44.58 0.80 -48.21
CA GLU A 12 44.91 0.67 -46.78
C GLU A 12 45.19 2.02 -46.11
N ALA A 13 44.90 2.11 -44.80
CA ALA A 13 45.70 2.90 -43.86
C ALA A 13 45.60 2.28 -42.45
N ARG A 14 46.71 2.26 -41.70
CA ARG A 14 46.92 1.44 -40.50
C ARG A 14 47.29 2.32 -39.29
N SER A 15 47.10 1.80 -38.07
CA SER A 15 47.54 2.41 -36.78
C SER A 15 46.63 3.56 -36.28
N VAL A 16 46.47 3.85 -34.97
CA VAL A 16 47.34 3.63 -33.78
C VAL A 16 46.51 3.23 -32.53
N ARG A 17 47.10 2.52 -31.56
CA ARG A 17 46.53 2.22 -30.21
C ARG A 17 46.92 3.26 -29.14
N ARG A 18 46.06 3.39 -28.09
CA ARG A 18 46.23 4.03 -26.74
C ARG A 18 45.58 5.41 -26.57
N PRO A 19 45.23 5.84 -25.32
CA PRO A 19 44.78 5.06 -24.16
C PRO A 19 43.48 5.61 -23.52
N SER A 20 43.05 4.99 -22.42
CA SER A 20 41.85 5.30 -21.63
C SER A 20 41.85 6.65 -20.90
N SER A 21 40.67 7.28 -20.80
CA SER A 21 40.32 8.22 -19.73
C SER A 21 38.91 7.90 -19.18
N PRO A 22 38.69 7.92 -17.86
CA PRO A 22 37.40 7.56 -17.26
C PRO A 22 36.43 8.75 -17.25
N THR A 23 35.24 8.58 -17.81
CA THR A 23 34.16 9.56 -17.68
C THR A 23 33.54 9.49 -16.28
N PRO A 24 33.27 10.64 -15.62
CA PRO A 24 32.69 10.64 -14.29
C PRO A 24 31.22 10.19 -14.35
N SER A 25 30.92 9.05 -13.74
CA SER A 25 29.57 8.52 -13.58
C SER A 25 28.68 9.49 -12.81
N ARG A 26 27.96 10.35 -13.54
CA ARG A 26 26.99 11.30 -13.00
C ARG A 26 25.84 10.52 -12.36
N LYS A 27 25.93 10.29 -11.03
CA LYS A 27 24.87 9.68 -10.24
C LYS A 27 23.57 10.45 -10.50
N ARG A 28 22.61 9.83 -11.19
CA ARG A 28 21.23 10.33 -11.19
C ARG A 28 20.78 10.34 -9.72
N PRO A 29 20.15 11.40 -9.22
CA PRO A 29 19.36 11.24 -8.01
C PRO A 29 18.31 10.18 -8.32
N SER A 30 18.41 9.02 -7.67
CA SER A 30 17.32 8.07 -7.63
C SER A 30 16.17 8.79 -6.97
N SER A 31 15.13 9.11 -7.75
CA SER A 31 13.87 9.60 -7.23
C SER A 31 13.41 8.62 -6.17
N SER A 32 13.46 9.03 -4.91
CA SER A 32 12.81 8.34 -3.80
C SER A 32 11.32 8.38 -4.09
N SER A 33 10.84 7.35 -4.78
CA SER A 33 9.42 7.10 -4.99
C SER A 33 8.82 6.84 -3.63
N SER A 34 8.31 7.90 -3.01
CA SER A 34 7.53 7.88 -1.79
C SER A 34 6.37 6.92 -2.01
N SER A 35 6.45 5.74 -1.39
CA SER A 35 5.47 4.66 -1.56
C SER A 35 4.19 4.96 -0.76
N SER A 36 3.55 6.07 -1.10
CA SER A 36 2.36 6.64 -0.45
C SER A 36 1.04 6.08 -0.97
N SER A 37 1.07 5.06 -1.86
CA SER A 37 -0.12 4.57 -2.56
C SER A 37 -0.94 3.51 -1.81
N ASN A 38 -0.39 2.87 -0.77
CA ASN A 38 -1.08 1.76 -0.10
C ASN A 38 -2.23 2.23 0.81
N ASP A 39 -2.08 3.40 1.44
CA ASP A 39 -3.08 3.92 2.39
C ASP A 39 -4.43 4.24 1.71
N SER A 40 -4.37 4.74 0.46
CA SER A 40 -5.56 4.99 -0.36
C SER A 40 -6.35 3.72 -0.71
N PHE A 41 -5.65 2.57 -0.84
CA PHE A 41 -6.30 1.30 -1.14
C PHE A 41 -6.90 0.64 0.11
N ASP A 42 -6.23 0.72 1.27
CA ASP A 42 -6.78 0.19 2.53
C ASP A 42 -8.08 0.91 2.94
N VAL A 43 -8.18 2.23 2.74
CA VAL A 43 -9.41 3.01 2.99
C VAL A 43 -10.54 2.57 2.06
N LEU A 44 -10.26 2.41 0.75
CA LEU A 44 -11.24 1.89 -0.21
C LEU A 44 -11.70 0.46 0.12
N VAL A 45 -10.83 -0.39 0.65
CA VAL A 45 -11.19 -1.74 1.12
C VAL A 45 -12.10 -1.68 2.35
N ASP A 46 -11.80 -0.81 3.32
CA ASP A 46 -12.65 -0.64 4.53
C ASP A 46 -14.02 -0.06 4.18
N GLU A 47 -14.10 0.90 3.24
CA GLU A 47 -15.34 1.63 2.94
C GLU A 47 -16.22 0.97 1.88
N VAL A 48 -15.65 0.27 0.87
CA VAL A 48 -16.42 -0.26 -0.28
C VAL A 48 -16.64 -1.78 -0.22
N LEU A 49 -15.74 -2.55 0.39
CA LEU A 49 -15.84 -4.02 0.43
C LEU A 49 -16.39 -4.57 1.74
N LEU A 50 -16.39 -3.78 2.83
CA LEU A 50 -16.78 -4.29 4.15
C LEU A 50 -18.17 -3.85 4.61
N ASP A 51 -18.63 -2.63 4.34
CA ASP A 51 -19.96 -2.13 4.72
C ASP A 51 -20.82 -1.74 3.51
N ASP A 52 -21.27 -2.74 2.74
CA ASP A 52 -22.31 -2.53 1.72
C ASP A 52 -23.73 -2.61 2.35
N PRO A 53 -24.45 -1.48 2.53
CA PRO A 53 -25.83 -1.50 3.03
C PRO A 53 -26.81 -2.17 2.07
N ILE A 54 -26.42 -2.40 0.80
CA ILE A 54 -27.20 -3.14 -0.18
C ILE A 54 -27.18 -4.64 0.15
N GLU A 55 -26.03 -5.19 0.57
CA GLU A 55 -25.92 -6.59 1.04
C GLU A 55 -26.87 -6.83 2.22
N GLU A 56 -26.84 -5.97 3.25
CA GLU A 56 -27.70 -6.13 4.44
C GLU A 56 -29.20 -6.06 4.11
N ARG A 57 -29.58 -5.23 3.13
CA ARG A 57 -30.96 -5.12 2.65
C ARG A 57 -31.39 -6.37 1.87
N ILE A 58 -30.52 -6.88 1.00
CA ILE A 58 -30.75 -8.11 0.24
C ILE A 58 -30.92 -9.30 1.20
N GLU A 59 -30.05 -9.45 2.20
CA GLU A 59 -30.19 -10.54 3.17
C GLU A 59 -31.52 -10.45 3.95
N ALA A 60 -31.94 -9.25 4.37
CA ALA A 60 -33.20 -9.06 5.08
C ALA A 60 -34.42 -9.41 4.21
N GLU A 61 -34.39 -9.05 2.93
CA GLU A 61 -35.43 -9.43 1.96
C GLU A 61 -35.45 -10.94 1.69
N ILE A 62 -34.29 -11.59 1.62
CA ILE A 62 -34.16 -13.05 1.51
C ILE A 62 -34.77 -13.75 2.72
N VAL A 63 -34.47 -13.30 3.95
CA VAL A 63 -35.08 -13.86 5.18
C VAL A 63 -36.60 -13.64 5.19
N ALA A 64 -37.08 -12.47 4.78
CA ALA A 64 -38.53 -12.20 4.69
C ALA A 64 -39.24 -13.09 3.64
N HIS A 65 -38.58 -13.39 2.52
CA HIS A 65 -39.12 -14.30 1.50
C HIS A 65 -39.06 -15.78 1.92
N LEU A 66 -37.96 -16.23 2.50
CA LEU A 66 -37.79 -17.62 2.98
C LEU A 66 -38.82 -18.03 4.03
N PHE A 67 -39.20 -17.10 4.91
CA PHE A 67 -40.17 -17.33 5.98
C PHE A 67 -41.58 -16.85 5.62
N ARG A 68 -41.87 -16.52 4.36
CA ARG A 68 -43.22 -16.15 3.90
C ARG A 68 -44.19 -17.34 4.07
N GLY A 69 -45.06 -17.26 5.08
CA GLY A 69 -45.99 -18.33 5.45
C GLY A 69 -45.46 -19.32 6.50
N ALA A 70 -44.24 -19.12 7.01
CA ALA A 70 -43.72 -19.89 8.14
C ALA A 70 -44.30 -19.40 9.48
N ALA A 71 -44.10 -20.19 10.54
CA ALA A 71 -44.51 -19.82 11.90
C ALA A 71 -43.79 -18.52 12.36
N PRO A 72 -44.51 -17.53 12.96
CA PRO A 72 -43.90 -16.25 13.36
C PRO A 72 -42.71 -16.37 14.33
N GLU A 73 -42.69 -17.41 15.16
CA GLU A 73 -41.55 -17.68 16.05
C GLU A 73 -40.28 -18.07 15.29
N ALA A 74 -40.40 -18.84 14.20
CA ALA A 74 -39.27 -19.26 13.40
C ALA A 74 -38.62 -18.04 12.71
N TYR A 75 -39.46 -17.13 12.19
CA TYR A 75 -39.01 -15.84 11.66
C TYR A 75 -38.29 -14.99 12.72
N ARG A 76 -38.87 -14.82 13.91
CA ARG A 76 -38.23 -14.06 15.01
C ARG A 76 -36.87 -14.65 15.41
N ARG A 77 -36.75 -15.98 15.47
CA ARG A 77 -35.48 -16.66 15.76
C ARG A 77 -34.45 -16.42 14.64
N ALA A 78 -34.86 -16.47 13.37
CA ALA A 78 -33.98 -16.19 12.23
C ALA A 78 -33.46 -14.73 12.23
N VAL A 79 -34.34 -13.75 12.45
CA VAL A 79 -33.96 -12.33 12.57
C VAL A 79 -32.99 -12.11 13.72
N ALA A 80 -33.27 -12.66 14.92
CA ALA A 80 -32.37 -12.53 16.07
C ALA A 80 -30.99 -13.19 15.84
N GLN A 81 -30.94 -14.31 15.11
CA GLN A 81 -29.66 -14.93 14.69
C GLN A 81 -28.91 -14.03 13.70
N GLN A 82 -29.60 -13.43 12.73
CA GLN A 82 -29.00 -12.52 11.76
C GLN A 82 -28.45 -11.25 12.43
N GLU A 83 -29.19 -10.64 13.36
CA GLU A 83 -28.72 -9.50 14.16
C GLU A 83 -27.48 -9.86 15.00
N ALA A 84 -27.47 -11.03 15.64
CA ALA A 84 -26.31 -11.52 16.37
C ALA A 84 -25.07 -11.76 15.46
N LEU A 85 -25.28 -12.17 14.21
CA LEU A 85 -24.21 -12.29 13.21
C LEU A 85 -23.72 -10.92 12.71
N ARG A 86 -24.63 -9.96 12.44
CA ARG A 86 -24.26 -8.57 12.11
C ARG A 86 -23.42 -7.94 13.22
N ALA A 87 -23.82 -8.10 14.48
CA ALA A 87 -23.05 -7.61 15.63
C ALA A 87 -21.62 -8.20 15.70
N LYS A 88 -21.47 -9.51 15.39
CA LYS A 88 -20.14 -10.15 15.30
C LYS A 88 -19.32 -9.66 14.11
N LYS A 89 -19.92 -9.49 12.93
CA LYS A 89 -19.28 -8.93 11.72
C LYS A 89 -18.76 -7.52 12.04
N ALA A 90 -19.58 -6.67 12.65
CA ALA A 90 -19.19 -5.31 13.06
C ALA A 90 -18.08 -5.29 14.13
N ALA A 91 -18.08 -6.22 15.09
CA ALA A 91 -17.00 -6.32 16.08
C ALA A 91 -15.65 -6.70 15.42
N LEU A 92 -15.65 -7.70 14.55
CA LEU A 92 -14.45 -8.13 13.80
C LEU A 92 -13.91 -7.01 12.90
N ARG A 93 -14.78 -6.21 12.25
CA ARG A 93 -14.34 -5.04 11.47
C ARG A 93 -13.60 -4.01 12.32
N ARG A 94 -14.05 -3.74 13.56
CA ARG A 94 -13.34 -2.83 14.48
C ARG A 94 -11.95 -3.34 14.84
N GLU A 95 -11.84 -4.63 15.17
CA GLU A 95 -10.56 -5.28 15.45
C GLU A 95 -9.59 -5.22 14.26
N VAL A 96 -10.09 -5.46 13.04
CA VAL A 96 -9.31 -5.33 11.79
C VAL A 96 -8.88 -3.88 11.56
N ALA A 97 -9.76 -2.90 11.74
CA ALA A 97 -9.44 -1.48 11.59
C ALA A 97 -8.39 -1.00 12.63
N GLU A 98 -8.48 -1.48 13.88
CA GLU A 98 -7.49 -1.24 14.92
C GLU A 98 -6.13 -1.87 14.58
N SER A 99 -6.11 -3.12 14.10
CA SER A 99 -4.89 -3.81 13.65
C SER A 99 -4.23 -3.12 12.45
N ARG A 100 -5.02 -2.65 11.47
CA ARG A 100 -4.56 -1.82 10.35
C ARG A 100 -3.99 -0.48 10.85
N ALA A 101 -4.66 0.18 11.80
CA ALA A 101 -4.16 1.42 12.41
C ALA A 101 -2.84 1.22 13.18
N GLN A 102 -2.68 0.10 13.90
CA GLN A 102 -1.41 -0.26 14.53
C GLN A 102 -0.30 -0.49 13.49
N THR A 103 -0.62 -1.19 12.40
CA THR A 103 0.32 -1.42 11.28
C THR A 103 0.78 -0.10 10.65
N ARG A 104 -0.13 0.85 10.43
CA ARG A 104 0.21 2.20 9.93
C ARG A 104 1.15 2.95 10.89
N ARG A 105 0.92 2.89 12.21
CA ARG A 105 1.82 3.49 13.21
C ARG A 105 3.22 2.86 13.17
N LEU A 106 3.30 1.52 13.08
CA LEU A 106 4.56 0.79 12.99
C LEU A 106 5.34 1.11 11.70
N MET A 107 4.66 1.22 10.56
CA MET A 107 5.28 1.68 9.30
C MET A 107 5.83 3.10 9.45
N ALA A 108 5.02 4.03 9.98
CA ALA A 108 5.44 5.42 10.19
C ALA A 108 6.61 5.56 11.18
N TYR A 109 6.73 4.68 12.18
CA TYR A 109 7.91 4.62 13.05
C TYR A 109 9.13 4.01 12.34
N THR A 110 8.92 2.96 11.55
CA THR A 110 9.98 2.27 10.80
C THR A 110 10.56 3.15 9.69
N ASP A 111 9.75 3.99 9.06
CA ASP A 111 10.21 4.94 8.04
C ASP A 111 10.94 6.13 8.66
N LEU A 112 10.53 6.58 9.85
CA LEU A 112 11.32 7.55 10.62
C LEU A 112 12.72 6.99 10.91
N LEU A 113 12.83 5.74 11.38
CA LEU A 113 14.12 5.06 11.64
C LEU A 113 15.03 4.91 10.40
N LYS A 114 14.48 4.89 9.19
CA LYS A 114 15.25 4.82 7.92
C LYS A 114 15.78 6.19 7.47
N THR A 115 15.41 7.28 8.15
CA THR A 115 15.76 8.64 7.73
C THR A 115 17.26 8.87 7.92
N ASP A 116 17.93 9.34 6.87
CA ASP A 116 19.35 9.73 6.97
C ASP A 116 19.45 11.07 7.72
N VAL A 117 20.06 11.00 8.91
CA VAL A 117 20.29 12.14 9.81
C VAL A 117 21.72 12.69 9.75
N SER A 118 22.57 12.17 8.86
CA SER A 118 24.00 12.55 8.77
C SER A 118 24.25 14.02 8.43
N GLY A 119 23.27 14.70 7.80
CA GLY A 119 23.31 16.13 7.46
C GLY A 119 22.53 17.04 8.41
N TYR A 120 22.02 16.55 9.54
CA TYR A 120 21.15 17.34 10.42
C TYR A 120 21.95 18.26 11.35
N THR A 121 21.43 19.48 11.55
CA THR A 121 21.89 20.39 12.62
C THR A 121 21.49 19.86 13.99
N GLU A 122 22.16 20.32 15.06
CA GLU A 122 21.86 19.88 16.44
C GLU A 122 20.38 20.04 16.82
N ALA A 123 19.75 21.15 16.41
CA ALA A 123 18.32 21.39 16.63
C ALA A 123 17.42 20.36 15.91
N GLN A 124 17.79 19.97 14.67
CA GLN A 124 17.05 18.95 13.91
C GLN A 124 17.28 17.54 14.46
N VAL A 125 18.48 17.22 14.96
CA VAL A 125 18.76 15.94 15.66
C VAL A 125 17.94 15.85 16.95
N GLU A 126 17.84 16.95 17.69
CA GLU A 126 17.05 17.05 18.92
C GLU A 126 15.54 16.89 18.64
N GLU A 127 15.02 17.52 17.58
CA GLU A 127 13.63 17.35 17.13
C GLU A 127 13.34 15.92 16.65
N TYR A 128 14.22 15.35 15.84
CA TYR A 128 14.14 13.95 15.39
C TYR A 128 14.10 12.96 16.56
N ARG A 129 14.94 13.16 17.59
CA ARG A 129 14.93 12.35 18.82
C ARG A 129 13.60 12.44 19.56
N ARG A 130 13.01 13.64 19.67
CA ARG A 130 11.71 13.83 20.34
C ARG A 130 10.58 13.14 19.57
N GLU A 131 10.56 13.27 18.26
CA GLU A 131 9.56 12.60 17.40
C GLU A 131 9.71 11.07 17.43
N LEU A 132 10.95 10.57 17.46
CA LEU A 132 11.24 9.14 17.58
C LEU A 132 10.80 8.59 18.95
N GLN A 133 11.03 9.33 20.04
CA GLN A 133 10.49 8.97 21.37
C GLN A 133 8.96 9.01 21.40
N ARG A 134 8.32 10.01 20.77
CA ARG A 134 6.85 10.11 20.68
C ARG A 134 6.26 8.90 19.95
N ARG A 135 6.76 8.57 18.76
CA ARG A 135 6.28 7.41 17.99
C ARG A 135 6.61 6.08 18.66
N SER A 136 7.74 5.97 19.35
CA SER A 136 8.06 4.81 20.20
C SER A 136 7.00 4.59 21.28
N LYS A 137 6.60 5.65 21.99
CA LYS A 137 5.52 5.59 22.99
C LYS A 137 4.18 5.19 22.38
N GLU A 138 3.84 5.72 21.20
CA GLU A 138 2.59 5.39 20.50
C GLU A 138 2.53 3.97 19.93
N CYS A 139 3.68 3.36 19.63
CA CYS A 139 3.76 1.98 19.15
C CYS A 139 3.91 0.94 20.27
N PHE A 140 4.60 1.28 21.36
CA PHE A 140 5.04 0.30 22.37
C PHE A 140 4.58 0.58 23.81
N GLY A 141 3.97 1.74 24.08
CA GLY A 141 3.44 2.09 25.40
C GLY A 141 4.49 2.31 26.50
N LYS A 142 5.73 2.63 26.13
CA LYS A 142 6.91 2.81 27.02
C LYS A 142 7.55 4.18 26.81
#